data_AF-A0A964NM34-F1
#
_entry.id   AF-A0A964NM34-F1
#
_cell.length_a   1.000
_cell.length_b   1.000
_cell.length_c   1.000
_cell.angle_alpha   90.00
_cell.angle_beta   90.00
_cell.angle_gamma   90.00
#
_symmetry.space_group_name_H-M   'P 1'
#
loop_
_entity.id
_entity.type
_entity.pdbx_description
1 polymer ?
#
loop_
_entity_poly.entity_id
_entity_poly.type
_entity_poly.pdbx_seq_one_letter_code
_entity_poly.pdbx_strand_id
1 'polypeptide(L)'
;MQGSRLVWLAAASVIVLGTASASAQQFSCPRKGGTLTFAQEAKVNSLDQHTSSTISTRNVAMNMFEALTTRDENMNPIPELADEV
;
A
#
# COMPACT_ATOMS: atom_id res chain seq x y z
N MET A 1 50.73 12.34 19.02
CA MET A 1 49.30 12.78 19.07
C MET A 1 48.42 12.13 17.99
N GLN A 2 48.86 11.08 17.27
CA GLN A 2 48.07 10.43 16.20
C GLN A 2 47.15 9.29 16.69
N GLY A 3 47.47 8.62 17.81
CA GLY A 3 46.69 7.49 18.31
C GLY A 3 45.27 7.83 18.77
N SER A 4 45.07 9.02 19.35
CA SER A 4 43.74 9.44 19.83
C SER A 4 42.75 9.70 18.69
N ARG A 5 43.22 10.18 17.53
CA ARG A 5 42.35 10.45 16.36
C ARG A 5 41.81 9.18 15.73
N LEU A 6 42.59 8.09 15.71
CA LEU A 6 42.12 6.79 15.20
C LEU A 6 41.06 6.15 16.10
N VAL A 7 41.18 6.32 17.42
CA VAL A 7 40.19 5.81 18.39
C VAL A 7 38.84 6.53 18.22
N TRP A 8 38.86 7.85 18.04
CA TRP A 8 37.64 8.62 17.80
C TRP A 8 36.98 8.32 16.45
N LEU A 9 37.77 8.09 15.40
CA LEU A 9 37.25 7.69 14.08
C LEU A 9 36.65 6.27 14.11
N ALA A 10 37.28 5.32 14.81
CA ALA A 10 36.75 3.97 14.98
C ALA A 10 35.44 3.98 15.78
N ALA A 11 35.36 4.76 16.87
CA ALA A 11 34.15 4.92 17.65
C ALA A 11 33.00 5.56 16.84
N ALA A 12 33.29 6.56 16.01
CA ALA A 12 32.29 7.17 15.12
C ALA A 12 31.78 6.19 14.05
N SER A 13 32.64 5.29 13.56
CA SER A 13 32.27 4.29 12.56
C SER A 13 31.27 3.26 13.12
N VAL A 14 31.45 2.82 14.36
CA VAL A 14 30.55 1.85 15.02
C VAL A 14 29.16 2.43 15.26
N ILE A 15 29.05 3.73 15.55
CA ILE A 15 27.77 4.41 15.75
C ILE A 15 26.99 4.56 14.44
N VAL A 16 27.68 4.79 13.31
CA VAL A 16 27.06 4.90 11.98
C VAL A 16 26.57 3.55 11.47
N LEU A 17 27.25 2.44 11.76
CA LEU A 17 26.79 1.10 11.39
C LEU A 17 25.70 0.53 12.34
N GLY A 18 25.65 0.97 13.59
CA GLY A 18 24.68 0.48 14.59
C GLY A 18 23.25 1.02 14.44
N THR A 19 23.09 2.15 13.74
CA THR A 19 21.78 2.82 13.55
C THR A 19 21.09 2.45 12.23
N ALA A 20 21.74 1.68 11.36
CA ALA A 20 21.17 1.21 10.09
C ALA A 20 20.13 0.08 10.25
N SER A 21 19.79 -0.28 11.49
CA SER A 21 18.57 -1.04 11.77
C SER A 21 17.38 -0.09 11.68
N ALA A 22 17.13 0.45 10.48
CA ALA A 22 15.84 0.99 10.13
C ALA A 22 14.81 -0.06 10.54
N SER A 23 13.89 0.33 11.42
CA SER A 23 12.86 -0.50 11.99
C SER A 23 11.97 -1.07 10.89
N ALA A 24 12.40 -2.16 10.26
CA ALA A 24 11.51 -3.05 9.56
C ALA A 24 10.53 -3.54 10.63
N GLN A 25 9.28 -3.10 10.56
CA GLN A 25 8.23 -3.61 11.44
C GLN A 25 8.28 -5.14 11.35
N GLN A 26 8.40 -5.80 12.51
CA GLN A 26 8.38 -7.26 12.60
C GLN A 26 7.16 -7.75 11.81
N PHE A 27 7.38 -8.59 10.79
CA PHE A 27 6.29 -9.14 10.01
C PHE A 27 5.32 -9.85 10.97
N SER A 28 4.08 -9.40 10.97
CA SER A 28 2.99 -10.03 11.71
C SER A 28 2.04 -10.66 10.71
N CYS A 29 1.64 -11.89 10.97
CA CYS A 29 0.68 -12.58 10.11
C CYS A 29 -0.60 -11.72 10.00
N PRO A 30 -1.13 -11.50 8.78
CA PRO A 30 -2.36 -10.75 8.62
C PRO A 30 -3.49 -11.46 9.38
N ARG A 31 -4.27 -10.67 10.12
CA ARG A 31 -5.47 -11.17 10.79
C ARG A 31 -6.57 -11.42 9.75
N LYS A 32 -7.30 -12.52 9.88
CA LYS A 32 -8.48 -12.79 9.04
C LYS A 32 -9.67 -11.96 9.53
N GLY A 33 -10.34 -11.27 8.60
CA GLY A 33 -11.56 -10.50 8.87
C GLY A 33 -11.33 -9.17 9.58
N GLY A 34 -12.45 -8.56 10.00
CA GLY A 34 -12.51 -7.24 10.63
C GLY A 34 -13.20 -6.20 9.75
N THR A 35 -13.27 -4.97 10.25
CA THR A 35 -13.88 -3.83 9.55
C THR A 35 -12.79 -2.88 9.05
N LEU A 36 -12.82 -2.57 7.76
CA LEU A 36 -12.04 -1.49 7.16
C LEU A 36 -12.94 -0.25 7.04
N THR A 37 -12.61 0.82 7.77
CA THR A 37 -13.28 2.12 7.61
C THR A 37 -12.46 2.96 6.62
N PHE A 38 -13.02 3.23 5.45
CA PHE A 38 -12.39 4.03 4.41
C PHE A 38 -13.06 5.41 4.30
N ALA A 39 -12.27 6.48 4.40
CA ALA A 39 -12.72 7.84 4.16
C ALA A 39 -12.52 8.19 2.68
N GLN A 40 -13.59 8.64 2.02
CA GLN A 40 -13.54 9.10 0.63
C GLN A 40 -13.73 10.61 0.55
N GLU A 41 -13.15 11.23 -0.47
CA GLU A 41 -13.16 12.69 -0.68
C GLU A 41 -14.56 13.28 -0.87
N ALA A 42 -15.47 12.54 -1.51
CA ALA A 42 -16.78 13.03 -1.93
C ALA A 42 -17.91 12.04 -1.61
N LYS A 43 -19.16 12.54 -1.61
CA LYS A 43 -20.34 11.70 -1.46
C LYS A 43 -20.59 10.87 -2.73
N VAL A 44 -21.17 9.70 -2.54
CA VAL A 44 -21.67 8.83 -3.62
C VAL A 44 -23.01 9.39 -4.09
N ASN A 45 -23.20 9.55 -5.40
CA ASN A 45 -24.42 10.12 -5.99
C ASN A 45 -25.41 9.06 -6.50
N SER A 46 -24.97 7.82 -6.72
CA SER A 46 -25.80 6.68 -7.12
C SER A 46 -25.06 5.37 -6.81
N LEU A 47 -25.76 4.25 -6.71
CA LEU A 47 -25.16 2.90 -6.71
C LEU A 47 -25.40 2.15 -8.02
N ASP A 48 -26.16 2.72 -8.94
CA ASP A 48 -26.35 2.16 -10.27
C ASP A 48 -25.17 2.55 -11.17
N GLN A 49 -24.43 1.53 -11.62
CA GLN A 49 -23.25 1.67 -12.47
C GLN A 49 -23.51 2.37 -13.81
N HIS A 50 -24.74 2.35 -14.31
CA HIS A 50 -25.11 2.93 -15.60
C HIS A 50 -25.51 4.41 -15.51
N THR A 51 -25.69 4.95 -14.30
CA THR A 51 -26.21 6.31 -14.10
C THR A 51 -25.20 7.30 -13.52
N SER A 52 -23.98 6.85 -13.20
CA SER A 52 -22.96 7.69 -12.57
C SER A 52 -21.60 7.60 -13.26
N SER A 53 -20.97 8.77 -13.44
CA SER A 53 -19.59 8.91 -13.93
C SER A 53 -18.60 9.38 -12.86
N THR A 54 -19.04 9.53 -11.60
CA THR A 54 -18.20 10.03 -10.50
C THR A 54 -17.23 8.97 -9.97
N ILE A 55 -16.05 9.42 -9.51
CA ILE A 55 -15.05 8.54 -8.89
C ILE A 55 -15.52 8.01 -7.53
N SER A 56 -16.28 8.80 -6.75
CA SER A 56 -16.83 8.36 -5.46
C SER A 56 -17.74 7.13 -5.63
N THR A 57 -18.61 7.13 -6.65
CA THR A 57 -19.43 5.96 -6.99
C THR A 57 -18.57 4.80 -7.49
N ARG A 58 -17.58 5.04 -8.37
CA ARG A 58 -16.66 3.99 -8.84
C ARG A 58 -15.96 3.27 -7.69
N ASN A 59 -15.47 3.98 -6.68
CA ASN A 59 -14.74 3.40 -5.56
C ASN A 59 -15.58 2.40 -4.74
N VAL A 60 -16.89 2.67 -4.62
CA VAL A 60 -17.82 1.74 -3.97
C VAL A 60 -18.21 0.61 -4.90
N ALA A 61 -18.50 0.90 -6.18
CA ALA A 61 -18.92 -0.07 -7.17
C ALA A 61 -17.90 -1.22 -7.37
N MET A 62 -16.59 -0.92 -7.31
CA MET A 62 -15.51 -1.93 -7.39
C MET A 62 -15.51 -2.96 -6.25
N ASN A 63 -16.33 -2.78 -5.20
CA ASN A 63 -16.48 -3.72 -4.09
C ASN A 63 -17.87 -4.39 -4.09
N MET A 64 -18.71 -4.11 -5.08
CA MET A 64 -20.09 -4.60 -5.19
C MET A 64 -20.34 -5.37 -6.49
N PHE A 65 -19.71 -4.94 -7.58
CA PHE A 65 -19.85 -5.52 -8.90
C PHE A 65 -18.50 -6.00 -9.41
N GLU A 66 -18.52 -7.13 -10.11
CA GLU A 66 -17.35 -7.72 -10.78
C GLU A 66 -17.44 -7.43 -12.29
N ALA A 67 -16.31 -7.16 -12.92
CA ALA A 67 -16.18 -6.92 -14.36
C ALA A 67 -15.54 -8.13 -15.06
N LEU A 68 -15.45 -8.07 -16.39
CA LEU A 68 -14.69 -9.07 -17.16
C LEU A 68 -13.20 -8.98 -16.87
N THR A 69 -12.69 -7.76 -16.74
CA THR A 69 -11.28 -7.45 -16.51
C THR A 69 -11.14 -6.38 -15.44
N THR A 70 -10.08 -6.45 -14.63
CA THR A 70 -9.72 -5.46 -13.62
C THR A 70 -8.24 -5.05 -13.77
N ARG A 71 -7.66 -4.39 -12.77
CA ARG A 71 -6.27 -3.92 -12.78
C ARG A 71 -5.49 -4.43 -11.56
N ASP A 72 -4.20 -4.74 -11.77
CA ASP A 72 -3.26 -5.03 -10.69
C ASP A 72 -2.74 -3.75 -9.99
N GLU A 73 -1.84 -3.91 -9.02
CA GLU A 73 -1.23 -2.81 -8.25
C GLU A 73 -0.36 -1.87 -9.10
N ASN A 74 0.04 -2.32 -10.28
CA ASN A 74 0.82 -1.57 -11.27
C ASN A 74 -0.06 -1.02 -12.40
N MET A 75 -1.39 -1.11 -12.28
CA MET A 75 -2.38 -0.72 -13.27
C MET A 75 -2.37 -1.54 -14.57
N ASN A 76 -1.75 -2.73 -14.58
CA ASN A 76 -1.85 -3.65 -15.70
C ASN A 76 -3.26 -4.27 -15.75
N PRO A 77 -3.87 -4.41 -16.94
CA PRO A 77 -5.12 -5.16 -17.09
C PRO A 77 -4.92 -6.64 -16.73
N ILE A 78 -5.84 -7.19 -15.94
CA ILE A 78 -5.87 -8.61 -15.55
C ILE A 78 -7.29 -9.16 -15.68
N PRO A 79 -7.48 -10.47 -15.90
CA PRO A 79 -8.81 -11.07 -15.93
C PRO A 79 -9.45 -11.01 -14.54
N GLU A 80 -10.77 -10.80 -14.49
CA GLU A 80 -11.57 -10.93 -13.26
C GLU A 80 -12.61 -12.04 -13.43
N LEU A 81 -13.71 -11.77 -14.14
CA LEU A 81 -14.67 -12.81 -14.55
C LEU A 81 -14.33 -13.49 -15.88
N ALA A 82 -13.52 -12.85 -16.73
CA ALA A 82 -13.11 -13.44 -18.01
C ALA A 82 -12.01 -14.49 -17.81
N ASP A 83 -11.94 -15.47 -18.71
CA ASP A 83 -10.88 -16.49 -18.70
C ASP A 83 -9.52 -15.92 -19.16
N GLU A 84 -9.54 -14.88 -19.99
CA GLU A 84 -8.35 -14.21 -20.55
C GLU A 84 -8.61 -12.71 -20.83
N VAL A 85 -7.52 -11.94 -21.03
CA VAL A 85 -7.51 -10.48 -21.29
C VAL A 85 -7.42 -10.18 -22.77
#